data_AF-A0A349WFN9-F1
#
_entry.id   AF-A0A349WFN9-F1
#
_cell.length_a   1.000
_cell.length_b   1.000
_cell.length_c   1.000
_cell.angle_alpha   90.00
_cell.angle_beta   90.00
_cell.angle_gamma   90.00
#
_symmetry.space_group_name_H-M   'P 1'
#
loop_
_entity.id
_entity.type
_entity.pdbx_description
1 polymer ?
#
loop_
_entity_poly.entity_id
_entity_poly.type
_entity_poly.pdbx_seq_one_letter_code
_entity_poly.pdbx_strand_id
1 'polypeptide(L)'
;MSDSTRPPHQLSPQVHLDRARGYFELEMFQEVEIELRAVDDQSPWSKQKREMLIFLHQERMQWELMQGFAKSLRLEFPDEEGWWVSEAYATRRAENLDKARKVLLEGLTIHYESAIIRYNLACYACLLGNLGKSLDLLKEAGQRDEKYKTLALEDEDLELVHEDLIKLGWEKKAV
;
A
#
# COMPACT_ATOMS: atom_id res chain seq x y z
N MET A 1 28.20 -11.72 -25.51
CA MET A 1 27.62 -10.48 -24.93
C MET A 1 26.86 -10.90 -23.69
N SER A 2 27.19 -10.33 -22.53
CA SER A 2 26.44 -10.61 -21.30
C SER A 2 25.00 -10.12 -21.48
N ASP A 3 24.04 -10.96 -21.13
CA ASP A 3 22.64 -10.57 -21.07
C ASP A 3 22.47 -9.50 -19.98
N SER A 4 22.40 -8.22 -20.36
CA SER A 4 22.23 -7.10 -19.42
C SER A 4 20.85 -7.10 -18.75
N THR A 5 19.99 -8.06 -19.07
CA THR A 5 18.66 -8.21 -18.48
C THR A 5 18.68 -9.04 -17.19
N ARG A 6 19.84 -9.63 -16.83
CA ARG A 6 20.05 -10.45 -15.63
C ARG A 6 21.36 -10.07 -14.92
N PRO A 7 21.47 -10.32 -13.61
CA PRO A 7 22.70 -10.07 -12.89
C PRO A 7 23.82 -10.99 -13.41
N PRO A 8 25.08 -10.53 -13.37
CA PRO A 8 26.23 -11.27 -13.93
C PRO A 8 26.53 -12.58 -13.19
N HIS A 9 26.07 -12.72 -11.95
CA HIS A 9 26.24 -13.91 -11.14
C HIS A 9 24.86 -14.38 -10.64
N GLN A 10 24.54 -15.65 -10.88
CA GLN A 10 23.38 -16.28 -10.29
C GLN A 10 23.74 -16.74 -8.88
N LEU A 11 23.23 -16.04 -7.87
CA LEU A 11 23.43 -16.28 -6.45
C LEU A 11 22.14 -16.86 -5.85
N SER A 12 22.11 -17.03 -4.52
CA SER A 12 20.88 -17.47 -3.86
C SER A 12 19.78 -16.42 -4.00
N PRO A 13 18.48 -16.82 -4.02
CA PRO A 13 17.36 -15.89 -4.07
C PRO A 13 17.41 -14.80 -2.99
N GLN A 14 17.83 -15.16 -1.77
CA GLN A 14 18.02 -14.21 -0.67
C GLN A 14 19.02 -13.10 -1.04
N VAL A 15 20.17 -13.44 -1.62
CA VAL A 15 21.19 -12.43 -1.98
C VAL A 15 20.69 -11.49 -3.06
N HIS A 16 19.94 -12.00 -4.04
CA HIS A 16 19.29 -11.16 -5.06
C HIS A 16 18.24 -10.23 -4.45
N LEU A 17 17.44 -10.72 -3.49
CA LEU A 17 16.47 -9.88 -2.77
C LEU A 17 17.15 -8.79 -1.92
N ASP A 18 18.24 -9.12 -1.22
CA ASP A 18 18.98 -8.15 -0.40
C ASP A 18 19.59 -7.05 -1.28
N ARG A 19 20.11 -7.42 -2.45
CA ARG A 19 20.60 -6.44 -3.45
C ARG A 19 19.46 -5.60 -4.00
N ALA A 20 18.33 -6.21 -4.37
CA ALA A 20 17.17 -5.48 -4.85
C ALA A 20 16.69 -4.45 -3.81
N ARG A 21 16.68 -4.80 -2.52
CA ARG A 21 16.38 -3.86 -1.44
C ARG A 21 17.42 -2.74 -1.37
N GLY A 22 18.71 -3.07 -1.37
CA GLY A 22 19.78 -2.07 -1.35
C GLY A 22 19.75 -1.11 -2.53
N TYR A 23 19.47 -1.60 -3.73
CA TYR A 23 19.31 -0.76 -4.93
C TYR A 23 18.05 0.10 -4.87
N PHE A 24 16.96 -0.41 -4.28
CA PHE A 24 15.74 0.37 -4.08
C PHE A 24 15.98 1.59 -3.18
N GLU A 25 16.69 1.41 -2.06
CA GLU A 25 17.07 2.52 -1.16
C GLU A 25 17.98 3.57 -1.82
N LEU A 26 18.66 3.20 -2.90
CA LEU A 26 19.51 4.09 -3.70
C LEU A 26 18.79 4.63 -4.95
N GLU A 27 17.49 4.38 -5.09
CA GLU A 27 16.65 4.74 -6.25
C GLU A 27 17.16 4.14 -7.58
N MET A 28 17.95 3.08 -7.51
CA MET A 28 18.53 2.36 -8.66
C MET A 28 17.52 1.33 -9.20
N PHE A 29 16.38 1.83 -9.69
CA PHE A 29 15.23 1.01 -10.03
C PHE A 29 15.47 0.00 -11.17
N GLN A 30 16.41 0.30 -12.08
CA GLN A 30 16.75 -0.64 -13.15
C GLN A 30 17.45 -1.88 -12.58
N GLU A 31 18.35 -1.67 -11.63
CA GLU A 31 19.10 -2.71 -10.92
C GLU A 31 18.18 -3.54 -10.03
N VAL A 32 17.19 -2.92 -9.38
CA VAL A 32 16.11 -3.66 -8.69
C VAL A 32 15.46 -4.66 -9.63
N GLU A 33 15.02 -4.22 -10.81
CA GLU A 33 14.34 -5.08 -11.78
C GLU A 33 15.25 -6.21 -12.29
N ILE A 34 16.54 -5.91 -12.52
CA ILE A 34 17.54 -6.90 -12.93
C ILE A 34 17.70 -7.98 -11.84
N GLU A 35 17.92 -7.59 -10.59
CA GLU A 35 18.10 -8.52 -9.47
C GLU A 35 16.85 -9.38 -9.24
N LEU A 36 15.64 -8.80 -9.33
CA LEU A 36 14.38 -9.53 -9.16
C LEU A 36 14.14 -10.58 -10.25
N ARG A 37 14.68 -10.43 -11.45
CA ARG A 37 14.60 -11.46 -12.51
C ARG A 37 15.39 -12.73 -12.18
N ALA A 38 16.35 -12.65 -11.26
CA ALA A 38 17.13 -13.80 -10.79
C ALA A 38 16.50 -14.49 -9.57
N VAL A 39 15.46 -13.91 -8.97
CA VAL A 39 14.69 -14.52 -7.88
C VAL A 39 13.64 -15.46 -8.47
N ASP A 40 13.63 -16.71 -7.99
CA ASP A 40 12.66 -17.71 -8.43
C ASP A 40 11.22 -17.39 -7.97
N ASP A 41 10.25 -18.02 -8.64
CA ASP A 41 8.83 -17.86 -8.34
C ASP A 41 8.30 -18.97 -7.41
N GLN A 42 9.17 -19.62 -6.62
CA GLN A 42 8.76 -20.62 -5.63
C GLN A 42 8.65 -20.03 -4.22
N SER A 43 7.88 -20.70 -3.36
CA SER A 43 7.81 -20.34 -1.94
C SER A 43 9.16 -20.64 -1.25
N PRO A 44 9.66 -19.75 -0.36
CA PRO A 44 9.02 -18.52 0.10
C PRO A 44 9.20 -17.32 -0.85
N TRP A 45 10.25 -17.31 -1.68
CA TRP A 45 10.78 -16.16 -2.43
C TRP A 45 9.79 -15.42 -3.31
N SER A 46 8.82 -16.15 -3.88
CA SER A 46 7.77 -15.58 -4.73
C SER A 46 6.98 -14.48 -4.04
N LYS A 47 6.80 -14.56 -2.71
CA LYS A 47 6.11 -13.52 -1.94
C LYS A 47 6.98 -12.26 -1.91
N GLN A 48 8.20 -12.36 -1.36
CA GLN A 48 9.10 -11.20 -1.21
C GLN A 48 9.45 -10.54 -2.55
N LYS A 49 9.55 -11.33 -3.62
CA LYS A 49 9.73 -10.79 -4.98
C LYS A 49 8.56 -9.91 -5.39
N ARG A 50 7.32 -10.37 -5.19
CA ARG A 50 6.10 -9.59 -5.51
C ARG A 50 5.96 -8.36 -4.61
N GLU A 51 6.35 -8.45 -3.35
CA GLU A 51 6.40 -7.28 -2.45
C GLU A 51 7.34 -6.21 -3.01
N MET A 52 8.55 -6.59 -3.42
CA MET A 52 9.51 -5.66 -4.05
C MET A 52 9.00 -5.09 -5.37
N LEU A 53 8.27 -5.89 -6.18
CA LEU A 53 7.66 -5.40 -7.41
C LEU A 53 6.55 -4.37 -7.13
N ILE A 54 5.76 -4.54 -6.06
CA ILE A 54 4.77 -3.52 -5.64
C ILE A 54 5.48 -2.19 -5.36
N PHE A 55 6.56 -2.20 -4.56
CA PHE A 55 7.32 -0.97 -4.25
C PHE A 55 7.93 -0.35 -5.52
N LEU A 56 8.58 -1.15 -6.36
CA LEU A 56 9.17 -0.68 -7.61
C LEU A 56 8.13 -0.01 -8.53
N HIS A 57 6.96 -0.64 -8.70
CA HIS A 57 5.92 -0.10 -9.56
C HIS A 57 5.20 1.09 -8.94
N GLN A 58 5.13 1.20 -7.61
CA GLN A 58 4.66 2.39 -6.91
C GLN A 58 5.57 3.60 -7.22
N GLU A 59 6.89 3.44 -7.04
CA GLU A 59 7.86 4.52 -7.32
C GLU A 59 7.85 4.97 -8.78
N ARG A 60 7.64 4.02 -9.70
CA ARG A 60 7.53 4.31 -11.14
C ARG A 60 6.13 4.77 -11.56
N MET A 61 5.19 4.89 -10.63
CA MET A 61 3.78 5.22 -10.90
C MET A 61 3.11 4.29 -11.93
N GLN A 62 3.54 3.02 -11.98
CA GLN A 62 3.02 1.98 -12.87
C GLN A 62 1.86 1.25 -12.19
N TRP A 63 0.73 1.94 -12.06
CA TRP A 63 -0.37 1.54 -11.19
C TRP A 63 -1.03 0.22 -11.57
N GLU A 64 -1.18 -0.08 -12.86
CA GLU A 64 -1.78 -1.34 -13.33
C GLU A 64 -0.90 -2.55 -12.96
N LEU A 65 0.42 -2.40 -13.06
CA LEU A 65 1.38 -3.44 -12.66
C LEU A 65 1.37 -3.63 -11.15
N MET A 66 1.44 -2.53 -10.39
CA MET A 66 1.32 -2.56 -8.93
C MET A 66 0.03 -3.24 -8.48
N GLN A 67 -1.10 -2.91 -9.12
CA GLN A 67 -2.41 -3.48 -8.83
C GLN A 67 -2.40 -5.00 -9.06
N GLY A 68 -1.83 -5.47 -10.17
CA GLY A 68 -1.73 -6.89 -10.49
C GLY A 68 -0.98 -7.68 -9.41
N PHE A 69 0.17 -7.17 -8.96
CA PHE A 69 0.96 -7.83 -7.91
C PHE A 69 0.28 -7.77 -6.55
N ALA A 70 -0.25 -6.60 -6.14
CA ALA A 70 -0.96 -6.44 -4.87
C ALA A 70 -2.21 -7.34 -4.81
N LYS A 71 -2.99 -7.42 -5.89
CA LYS A 71 -4.12 -8.34 -6.00
C LYS A 71 -3.69 -9.79 -5.88
N SER A 72 -2.58 -10.17 -6.52
CA SER A 72 -2.07 -11.54 -6.43
C SER A 72 -1.69 -11.92 -4.99
N LEU A 73 -1.06 -10.99 -4.25
CA LEU A 73 -0.70 -11.21 -2.85
C LEU A 73 -1.92 -11.22 -1.94
N ARG A 74 -2.92 -10.37 -2.18
CA ARG A 74 -4.17 -10.40 -1.43
C ARG A 74 -4.92 -11.72 -1.61
N LEU A 75 -4.99 -12.25 -2.84
CA LEU A 75 -5.69 -13.51 -3.11
C LEU A 75 -4.99 -14.71 -2.45
N GLU A 76 -3.67 -14.69 -2.36
CA GLU A 76 -2.88 -15.78 -1.76
C GLU A 76 -2.76 -15.66 -0.23
N PHE A 77 -2.68 -14.43 0.29
CA PHE A 77 -2.54 -14.10 1.71
C PHE A 77 -3.68 -13.15 2.16
N PRO A 78 -4.95 -13.59 2.10
CA PRO A 78 -6.09 -12.72 2.42
C PRO A 78 -6.10 -12.27 3.88
N ASP A 79 -5.44 -13.00 4.77
CA ASP A 79 -5.32 -12.73 6.21
C ASP A 79 -4.30 -11.63 6.53
N GLU A 80 -3.65 -11.05 5.54
CA GLU A 80 -2.74 -9.91 5.70
C GLU A 80 -3.39 -8.62 5.19
N GLU A 81 -3.83 -7.76 6.12
CA GLU A 81 -4.57 -6.52 5.79
C GLU A 81 -3.80 -5.57 4.85
N GLY A 82 -2.46 -5.63 4.87
CA GLY A 82 -1.59 -4.82 4.02
C GLY A 82 -1.88 -4.99 2.52
N TRP A 83 -2.19 -6.20 2.05
CA TRP A 83 -2.43 -6.44 0.63
C TRP A 83 -3.76 -5.87 0.13
N TRP A 84 -4.76 -5.77 1.02
CA TRP A 84 -6.01 -5.07 0.73
C TRP A 84 -5.77 -3.58 0.54
N VAL A 85 -4.94 -2.99 1.39
CA VAL A 85 -4.56 -1.57 1.30
C VAL A 85 -3.71 -1.31 0.06
N SER A 86 -2.71 -2.14 -0.22
CA SER A 86 -1.88 -2.01 -1.43
C SER A 86 -2.69 -2.13 -2.72
N GLU A 87 -3.62 -3.11 -2.81
CA GLU A 87 -4.47 -3.23 -3.99
C GLU A 87 -5.38 -2.02 -4.14
N ALA A 88 -6.02 -1.55 -3.07
CA ALA A 88 -6.89 -0.38 -3.13
C ALA A 88 -6.13 0.89 -3.52
N TYR A 89 -4.93 1.09 -2.97
CA TYR A 89 -4.05 2.21 -3.28
C TYR A 89 -3.64 2.22 -4.76
N ALA A 90 -3.33 1.07 -5.35
CA ALA A 90 -3.06 0.96 -6.78
C ALA A 90 -4.34 1.15 -7.61
N THR A 91 -5.44 0.53 -7.19
CA THR A 91 -6.74 0.55 -7.89
C THR A 91 -7.31 1.95 -8.02
N ARG A 92 -7.16 2.83 -7.02
CA ARG A 92 -7.67 4.21 -7.12
C ARG A 92 -6.98 5.01 -8.24
N ARG A 93 -5.74 4.64 -8.60
CA ARG A 93 -4.89 5.33 -9.59
C ARG A 93 -4.94 4.66 -10.96
N ALA A 94 -4.97 3.33 -11.00
CA ALA A 94 -5.12 2.56 -12.23
C ALA A 94 -6.55 2.63 -12.79
N GLU A 95 -7.54 2.75 -11.90
CA GLU A 95 -8.95 2.69 -12.29
C GLU A 95 -9.73 3.88 -11.72
N ASN A 96 -10.27 3.75 -10.50
CA ASN A 96 -11.04 4.82 -9.84
C ASN A 96 -11.29 4.52 -8.36
N LEU A 97 -11.68 5.57 -7.63
CA LEU A 97 -11.99 5.51 -6.20
C LEU A 97 -13.11 4.53 -5.84
N ASP A 98 -14.16 4.41 -6.66
CA ASP A 98 -15.27 3.49 -6.35
C ASP A 98 -14.84 2.02 -6.35
N LYS A 99 -13.96 1.63 -7.27
CA LYS A 99 -13.38 0.28 -7.30
C LYS A 99 -12.43 0.04 -6.13
N ALA A 100 -11.56 1.00 -5.82
CA ALA A 100 -10.68 0.91 -4.66
C ALA A 100 -11.46 0.78 -3.34
N ARG A 101 -12.55 1.56 -3.20
CA ARG A 101 -13.46 1.47 -2.06
C ARG A 101 -14.09 0.08 -1.93
N LYS A 102 -14.48 -0.57 -3.04
CA LYS A 102 -15.02 -1.93 -3.01
C LYS A 102 -14.01 -2.93 -2.46
N VAL A 103 -12.75 -2.86 -2.91
CA VAL A 103 -11.66 -3.71 -2.38
C VAL A 103 -11.56 -3.58 -0.86
N LEU A 104 -11.52 -2.35 -0.34
CA LEU A 104 -11.41 -2.14 1.11
C LEU A 104 -12.66 -2.55 1.89
N LEU A 105 -13.86 -2.37 1.33
CA LEU A 105 -15.10 -2.83 1.97
C LEU A 105 -15.13 -4.36 2.09
N GLU A 106 -14.68 -5.08 1.06
CA GLU A 106 -14.49 -6.53 1.12
C GLU A 106 -13.43 -6.89 2.17
N GLY A 107 -12.29 -6.20 2.18
CA GLY A 107 -11.23 -6.43 3.16
C GLY A 107 -11.69 -6.24 4.59
N LEU A 108 -12.55 -5.25 4.86
CA LEU A 108 -13.11 -4.99 6.19
C LEU A 108 -14.02 -6.11 6.69
N THR A 109 -14.58 -6.95 5.80
CA THR A 109 -15.36 -8.13 6.22
C THR A 109 -14.50 -9.23 6.81
N ILE A 110 -13.21 -9.26 6.47
CA ILE A 110 -12.21 -10.22 6.97
C ILE A 110 -11.45 -9.58 8.14
N HIS A 111 -11.02 -8.34 7.95
CA HIS A 111 -10.21 -7.56 8.88
C HIS A 111 -11.07 -6.58 9.66
N TYR A 112 -12.07 -7.10 10.38
CA TYR A 112 -13.06 -6.26 11.06
C TYR A 112 -12.43 -5.28 12.05
N GLU A 113 -11.28 -5.57 12.65
CA GLU A 113 -10.59 -4.62 13.57
C GLU A 113 -9.49 -3.78 12.92
N SER A 114 -9.39 -3.78 11.58
CA SER A 114 -8.37 -3.00 10.88
C SER A 114 -8.60 -1.49 11.00
N ALA A 115 -7.64 -0.82 11.63
CA ALA A 115 -7.57 0.64 11.66
C ALA A 115 -7.15 1.20 10.29
N ILE A 116 -6.19 0.56 9.61
CA ILE A 116 -5.65 1.05 8.33
C ILE A 116 -6.68 0.98 7.19
N ILE A 117 -7.51 -0.06 7.14
CA ILE A 117 -8.57 -0.19 6.14
C ILE A 117 -9.64 0.89 6.36
N ARG A 118 -10.06 1.11 7.62
CA ARG A 118 -11.01 2.18 7.96
C ARG A 118 -10.48 3.56 7.61
N TYR A 119 -9.21 3.82 7.93
CA TYR A 119 -8.55 5.08 7.60
C TYR A 119 -8.59 5.34 6.08
N ASN A 120 -8.16 4.37 5.26
CA ASN A 120 -8.19 4.53 3.80
C ASN A 120 -9.63 4.65 3.25
N LEU A 121 -10.60 3.93 3.82
CA LEU A 121 -12.02 4.12 3.48
C LEU A 121 -12.51 5.52 3.82
N ALA A 122 -12.00 6.14 4.89
CA ALA A 122 -12.33 7.50 5.25
C ALA A 122 -11.77 8.50 4.23
N CYS A 123 -10.50 8.36 3.84
CA CYS A 123 -9.90 9.18 2.77
C CYS A 123 -10.75 9.12 1.50
N TYR A 124 -11.17 7.92 1.08
CA TYR A 124 -12.02 7.78 -0.11
C TYR A 124 -13.42 8.35 0.08
N ALA A 125 -14.01 8.22 1.28
CA ALA A 125 -15.30 8.83 1.59
C ALA A 125 -15.21 10.36 1.51
N CYS A 126 -14.13 10.95 2.02
CA CYS A 126 -13.86 12.39 1.98
C CYS A 126 -13.73 12.89 0.54
N LEU A 127 -12.88 12.26 -0.27
CA LEU A 127 -12.70 12.60 -1.70
C LEU A 127 -13.99 12.46 -2.51
N LEU A 128 -14.88 11.56 -2.12
CA LEU A 128 -16.21 11.38 -2.73
C LEU A 128 -17.29 12.32 -2.16
N GLY A 129 -16.92 13.28 -1.32
CA GLY A 129 -17.83 14.26 -0.71
C GLY A 129 -18.72 13.71 0.41
N ASN A 130 -18.51 12.47 0.85
CA ASN A 130 -19.27 11.83 1.94
C ASN A 130 -18.64 12.14 3.30
N LEU A 131 -18.60 13.43 3.67
CA LEU A 131 -17.85 13.92 4.83
C LEU A 131 -18.28 13.28 6.16
N GLY A 132 -19.58 13.11 6.39
CA GLY A 132 -20.08 12.44 7.60
C GLY A 132 -19.57 11.00 7.73
N LYS A 133 -19.58 10.24 6.63
CA LYS A 133 -19.04 8.88 6.59
C LYS A 133 -17.52 8.87 6.79
N SER A 134 -16.80 9.84 6.24
CA SER A 134 -15.36 10.01 6.49
C SER A 134 -15.10 10.19 7.99
N LEU A 135 -15.79 11.12 8.65
CA LEU A 135 -15.64 11.37 10.08
C LEU A 135 -15.94 10.14 10.95
N ASP A 136 -16.99 9.39 10.63
CA ASP A 136 -17.32 8.17 11.38
C ASP A 136 -16.23 7.09 11.24
N LEU A 137 -15.73 6.88 10.01
CA LEU A 137 -14.63 5.95 9.76
C LEU A 137 -13.32 6.39 10.44
N LEU A 138 -13.03 7.70 10.46
CA LEU A 138 -11.86 8.24 11.15
C LEU A 138 -11.94 8.02 12.65
N LYS A 139 -13.09 8.29 13.28
CA LYS A 139 -13.28 8.00 14.72
C LYS A 139 -13.01 6.53 15.02
N GLU A 140 -13.56 5.63 14.21
CA GLU A 140 -13.35 4.18 14.37
C GLU A 140 -11.89 3.77 14.13
N ALA A 141 -11.18 4.39 13.18
CA ALA A 141 -9.76 4.14 12.94
C ALA A 141 -8.89 4.64 14.10
N GLY A 142 -9.12 5.87 14.57
CA GLY A 142 -8.38 6.50 15.66
C GLY A 142 -8.61 5.83 17.02
N GLN A 143 -9.80 5.28 17.27
CA GLN A 143 -10.08 4.47 18.46
C GLN A 143 -9.28 3.17 18.50
N ARG A 144 -9.01 2.58 17.32
CA ARG A 144 -8.27 1.32 17.19
C ARG A 144 -6.76 1.55 17.21
N ASP A 145 -6.32 2.62 16.56
CA ASP A 145 -4.93 3.03 16.56
C ASP A 145 -4.83 4.57 16.51
N GLU A 146 -4.44 5.13 17.66
CA GLU A 146 -4.33 6.57 17.89
C GLU A 146 -3.41 7.28 16.90
N LYS A 147 -2.48 6.57 16.23
CA LYS A 147 -1.61 7.18 15.21
C LYS A 147 -2.43 7.80 14.07
N TYR A 148 -3.59 7.23 13.75
CA TYR A 148 -4.44 7.73 12.68
C TYR A 148 -5.08 9.08 13.01
N LYS A 149 -5.13 9.50 14.29
CA LYS A 149 -5.57 10.85 14.62
C LYS A 149 -4.62 11.92 14.13
N THR A 150 -3.32 11.67 14.28
CA THR A 150 -2.28 12.58 13.79
C THR A 150 -2.19 12.51 12.26
N LEU A 151 -2.14 11.31 11.68
CA LEU A 151 -2.08 11.15 10.22
C LEU A 151 -3.26 11.81 9.50
N ALA A 152 -4.48 11.72 10.06
CA ALA A 152 -5.65 12.33 9.45
C ALA A 152 -5.57 13.85 9.32
N LEU A 153 -4.85 14.54 10.22
CA LEU A 153 -4.65 15.99 10.19
C LEU A 153 -3.50 16.42 9.27
N GLU A 154 -2.77 15.46 8.72
CA GLU A 154 -1.64 15.66 7.80
C GLU A 154 -1.99 15.21 6.38
N ASP A 155 -3.02 14.37 6.23
CA ASP A 155 -3.45 13.81 4.95
C ASP A 155 -4.29 14.80 4.15
N GLU A 156 -3.80 15.13 2.95
CA GLU A 156 -4.44 16.03 1.99
C GLU A 156 -5.79 15.48 1.49
N ASP A 157 -5.97 14.15 1.41
CA ASP A 157 -7.26 13.55 1.03
C ASP A 157 -8.36 13.86 2.07
N LEU A 158 -7.98 14.28 3.27
CA LEU A 158 -8.87 14.55 4.41
C LEU A 158 -9.02 16.04 4.73
N GLU A 159 -8.49 16.95 3.90
CA GLU A 159 -8.50 18.40 4.16
C GLU A 159 -9.91 18.93 4.47
N LEU A 160 -10.93 18.45 3.74
CA LEU A 160 -12.33 18.86 3.92
C LEU A 160 -12.93 18.53 5.30
N VAL A 161 -12.30 17.64 6.08
CA VAL A 161 -12.77 17.27 7.42
C VAL A 161 -11.80 17.69 8.54
N HIS A 162 -10.66 18.31 8.23
CA HIS A 162 -9.65 18.71 9.24
C HIS A 162 -10.23 19.60 10.34
N GLU A 163 -11.03 20.61 9.98
CA GLU A 163 -11.66 21.50 10.98
C GLU A 163 -12.57 20.73 11.95
N ASP A 164 -13.32 19.75 11.45
CA ASP A 164 -14.21 18.94 12.26
C ASP A 164 -13.43 18.01 13.19
N LEU A 165 -12.30 17.44 12.73
CA LEU A 165 -11.40 16.65 13.58
C LEU A 165 -10.80 17.49 14.70
N ILE A 166 -10.36 18.73 14.41
CA ILE A 166 -9.85 19.66 15.43
C ILE A 166 -10.94 19.98 16.46
N LYS A 167 -12.18 20.24 16.02
CA LYS A 167 -13.33 20.45 16.93
C LYS A 167 -13.64 19.23 17.80
N LEU A 168 -13.33 18.02 17.33
CA LEU A 168 -13.42 16.77 18.09
C LEU A 168 -12.24 16.57 19.07
N GLY A 169 -11.31 17.53 19.16
CA GLY A 169 -10.16 17.49 20.06
C GLY A 169 -8.99 16.67 19.51
N TRP A 170 -8.93 16.46 18.19
CA TRP A 170 -7.76 15.83 17.58
C TRP A 170 -6.65 16.86 17.43
N GLU A 171 -5.45 16.50 17.87
CA GLU A 171 -4.29 17.39 17.85
C GLU A 171 -3.15 16.73 17.05
N LYS A 172 -2.37 17.57 16.36
CA LYS A 172 -1.09 17.12 15.82
C LYS A 172 -0.18 16.81 17.00
N LYS A 173 0.40 15.61 17.04
CA LYS A 173 1.44 15.33 18.04
C LYS A 173 2.62 16.28 17.76
N ALA A 174 3.07 16.99 18.79
CA ALA A 174 4.32 17.72 18.71
C ALA A 174 5.45 16.70 18.46
N VAL A 175 6.17 16.87 17.35
CA VAL A 175 7.40 16.13 17.04
C VAL A 175 8.52 16.60 17.95
#